data_AF-B1YCS6-F1
#
_entry.id   AF-B1YCS6-F1
#
_cell.length_a   1.000
_cell.length_b   1.000
_cell.length_c   1.000
_cell.angle_alpha   90.00
_cell.angle_beta   90.00
_cell.angle_gamma   90.00
#
_symmetry.space_group_name_H-M   'P 1'
#
loop_
_entity.id
_entity.type
_entity.pdbx_description
1 polymer ?
#
loop_
_entity_poly.entity_id
_entity_poly.type
_entity_poly.pdbx_seq_one_letter_code
_entity_poly.pdbx_strand_id
1 'polypeptide(L)'
;MEYIALTRGPARGLYYIAAGAPRCGQIRVRLAELPTDAEPPFKARPMKYGVVVEKTDLESYLLQHIDQLIEGEIRGGVLDGVVCNRRVAIRVLDPTISGPVLAAIPVTRIGRFPPKAALTLLAYKLQLV
;
A
#
# COMPACT_ATOMS: atom_id res chain seq x y z
N MET A 1 -3.85 5.33 -18.92
CA MET A 1 -3.82 5.48 -17.44
C MET A 1 -3.32 4.16 -16.88
N GLU A 2 -2.22 4.17 -16.14
CA GLU A 2 -1.62 2.96 -15.54
C GLU A 2 -2.23 2.72 -14.16
N TYR A 3 -2.46 1.45 -13.81
CA TYR A 3 -2.96 1.02 -12.51
C TYR A 3 -1.95 0.11 -11.84
N ILE A 4 -1.86 0.20 -10.52
CA ILE A 4 -1.05 -0.73 -9.73
C ILE A 4 -2.01 -1.53 -8.87
N ALA A 5 -2.14 -2.82 -9.17
CA ALA A 5 -2.93 -3.75 -8.36
C ALA A 5 -2.12 -4.16 -7.13
N LEU A 6 -2.70 -3.95 -5.96
CA LEU A 6 -2.05 -4.20 -4.67
C LEU A 6 -2.48 -5.55 -4.09
N THR A 7 -3.76 -5.88 -4.24
CA THR A 7 -4.33 -7.16 -3.78
C THR A 7 -5.62 -7.49 -4.55
N ARG A 8 -6.05 -8.75 -4.50
CA ARG A 8 -7.30 -9.21 -5.13
C ARG A 8 -8.52 -8.63 -4.42
N GLY A 9 -9.54 -8.35 -5.22
CA GLY A 9 -10.87 -7.99 -4.76
C GLY A 9 -11.71 -9.22 -4.38
N PRO A 10 -12.97 -8.99 -3.98
CA PRO A 10 -13.87 -10.06 -3.52
C PRO A 10 -14.38 -10.97 -4.64
N ALA A 11 -14.20 -10.60 -5.91
CA ALA A 11 -14.61 -11.40 -7.07
C ALA A 11 -13.48 -11.50 -8.10
N ARG A 12 -13.59 -12.51 -8.97
CA ARG A 12 -12.64 -12.72 -10.08
C ARG A 12 -12.61 -11.48 -10.98
N GLY A 13 -11.40 -11.08 -11.39
CA GLY A 13 -11.19 -9.86 -12.18
C GLY A 13 -11.29 -8.55 -11.40
N LEU A 14 -11.70 -8.55 -10.12
CA LEU A 14 -11.69 -7.35 -9.27
C LEU A 14 -10.37 -7.25 -8.51
N TYR A 15 -9.83 -6.03 -8.45
CA TYR A 15 -8.56 -5.73 -7.78
C TYR A 15 -8.68 -4.43 -6.98
N TYR A 16 -8.02 -4.39 -5.82
CA TYR A 16 -7.76 -3.14 -5.13
C TYR A 16 -6.53 -2.49 -5.75
N ILE A 17 -6.75 -1.40 -6.47
CA ILE A 17 -5.70 -0.67 -7.17
C ILE A 17 -5.33 0.62 -6.45
N ALA A 18 -4.07 1.01 -6.52
CA ALA A 18 -3.62 2.33 -6.13
C ALA A 18 -4.28 3.40 -7.03
N ALA A 19 -5.01 4.34 -6.42
CA ALA A 19 -5.69 5.42 -7.10
C ALA A 19 -4.86 6.72 -7.18
N GLY A 20 -3.57 6.64 -6.83
CA GLY A 20 -2.61 7.72 -6.82
C GLY A 20 -1.42 7.42 -5.90
N ALA A 21 -0.43 8.32 -5.92
CA ALA A 21 0.73 8.24 -5.04
C ALA A 21 0.32 8.29 -3.54
N PRO A 22 1.10 7.67 -2.65
CA PRO A 22 0.95 7.86 -1.21
C PRO A 22 1.02 9.34 -0.82
N ARG A 23 0.28 9.72 0.23
CA ARG A 23 0.33 11.05 0.84
C ARG A 23 0.29 10.91 2.35
N CYS A 24 1.33 11.40 3.01
CA CYS A 24 1.47 11.36 4.47
C CYS A 24 1.08 10.02 5.12
N GLY A 25 1.62 8.92 4.63
CA GLY A 25 1.44 7.58 5.18
C GLY A 25 0.14 6.90 4.75
N GLN A 26 -0.66 7.53 3.87
CA GLN A 26 -1.89 6.96 3.32
C GLN A 26 -1.74 6.72 1.83
N ILE A 27 -2.20 5.57 1.35
CA ILE A 27 -2.33 5.30 -0.08
C ILE A 27 -3.80 5.13 -0.43
N ARG A 28 -4.29 5.93 -1.38
CA ARG A 28 -5.68 5.81 -1.82
C ARG A 28 -5.84 4.54 -2.64
N VAL A 29 -6.79 3.69 -2.25
CA VAL A 29 -7.16 2.49 -2.99
C VAL A 29 -8.59 2.60 -3.50
N ARG A 30 -8.85 1.98 -4.65
CA ARG A 30 -10.20 1.78 -5.17
C ARG A 30 -10.33 0.39 -5.75
N LEU A 31 -11.54 -0.13 -5.75
CA LEU A 31 -11.84 -1.36 -6.46
C LEU A 31 -11.93 -1.06 -7.97
N ALA A 32 -11.33 -1.90 -8.79
CA ALA A 32 -11.42 -1.83 -10.24
C ALA A 32 -11.48 -3.23 -10.84
N GLU A 33 -12.28 -3.38 -11.89
CA GLU A 33 -12.30 -4.58 -12.72
C GLU A 33 -11.20 -4.49 -13.76
N LEU A 34 -10.36 -5.53 -13.82
CA LEU A 34 -9.30 -5.70 -14.81
C LEU A 34 -9.53 -7.04 -15.52
N PRO A 35 -9.54 -7.08 -16.87
CA PRO A 35 -9.68 -8.29 -17.65
C PRO A 35 -8.37 -9.12 -17.63
N THR A 36 -7.97 -9.55 -16.44
CA THR A 36 -6.81 -10.40 -16.15
C THR A 36 -7.09 -11.23 -14.91
N ASP A 37 -6.41 -12.37 -14.80
CA ASP A 37 -6.42 -13.23 -13.60
C ASP A 37 -5.05 -13.24 -12.88
N ALA A 38 -4.14 -12.34 -13.28
CA ALA A 38 -2.80 -12.24 -12.70
C ALA A 38 -2.84 -12.06 -11.18
N GLU A 39 -1.86 -12.64 -10.49
CA GLU A 39 -1.69 -12.46 -9.05
C GLU A 39 -1.00 -11.11 -8.78
N PRO A 40 -1.57 -10.23 -7.93
CA PRO A 40 -0.90 -8.99 -7.52
C PRO A 40 0.31 -9.28 -6.61
N PRO A 41 1.27 -8.35 -6.49
CA PRO A 41 1.28 -7.02 -7.12
C PRO A 41 1.65 -7.02 -8.61
N PHE A 42 0.98 -6.15 -9.40
CA PHE A 42 1.32 -5.92 -10.80
C PHE A 42 0.92 -4.51 -11.28
N LYS A 43 1.57 -4.04 -12.34
CA LYS A 43 1.14 -2.89 -13.13
C LYS A 43 0.20 -3.36 -14.24
N ALA A 44 -0.89 -2.64 -14.43
CA ALA A 44 -1.85 -2.87 -15.50
C ALA A 44 -2.02 -1.62 -16.34
N ARG A 45 -1.87 -1.77 -17.65
CA ARG A 45 -2.10 -0.70 -18.62
C ARG A 45 -3.22 -1.10 -19.58
N PRO A 46 -4.37 -0.40 -19.58
CA PRO A 46 -5.42 -0.62 -20.56
C PRO A 46 -4.93 -0.20 -21.94
N MET A 47 -5.20 -1.06 -22.92
CA MET A 47 -4.95 -0.88 -24.34
C MET A 47 -6.25 -1.03 -25.11
N LYS A 48 -6.24 -0.64 -26.40
CA LYS A 48 -7.43 -0.65 -27.27
C LYS A 48 -8.11 -2.03 -27.36
N TYR A 49 -7.38 -3.12 -27.13
CA TYR A 49 -7.87 -4.50 -27.26
C TYR A 49 -7.63 -5.37 -26.02
N GLY A 50 -7.31 -4.79 -24.86
CA GLY A 50 -7.06 -5.58 -23.65
C GLY A 50 -6.32 -4.83 -22.55
N VAL A 51 -5.70 -5.57 -21.63
CA VAL A 51 -4.82 -5.02 -20.59
C VAL A 51 -3.47 -5.71 -20.70
N VAL A 52 -2.41 -4.90 -20.73
CA VAL A 52 -1.05 -5.39 -20.55
C VAL A 52 -0.75 -5.41 -19.06
N VAL A 53 -0.27 -6.55 -18.57
CA VAL A 53 0.12 -6.74 -17.17
C VAL A 53 1.62 -6.94 -17.10
N GLU A 54 2.27 -6.15 -16.26
CA GLU A 54 3.69 -6.24 -15.95
C GLU A 54 3.86 -6.53 -14.47
N LYS A 55 4.67 -7.54 -14.13
CA LYS A 55 4.96 -7.84 -12.73
C LYS A 55 5.66 -6.62 -12.11
N THR A 56 5.18 -6.20 -10.96
CA THR A 56 5.82 -5.16 -10.15
C THR A 56 5.90 -5.71 -8.74
N ASP A 57 6.96 -5.43 -8.02
CA ASP A 57 6.92 -5.59 -6.57
C ASP A 57 6.31 -4.33 -5.93
N LEU A 58 5.67 -4.53 -4.78
CA LEU A 58 5.06 -3.46 -4.01
C LEU A 58 6.13 -2.52 -3.44
N GLU A 59 7.32 -3.03 -3.18
CA GLU A 59 8.42 -2.34 -2.52
C GLU A 59 8.93 -1.19 -3.39
N SER A 60 9.26 -1.46 -4.64
CA SER A 60 9.68 -0.51 -5.67
C SER A 60 8.68 0.61 -5.87
N TYR A 61 7.38 0.28 -5.81
CA TYR A 61 6.35 1.31 -5.91
C TYR A 61 6.29 2.19 -4.65
N LEU A 62 6.43 1.62 -3.45
CA LEU A 62 6.49 2.40 -2.22
C LEU A 62 7.77 3.27 -2.18
N LEU A 63 8.92 2.72 -2.57
CA LEU A 63 10.21 3.41 -2.57
C LEU A 63 10.25 4.62 -3.51
N GLN A 64 9.48 4.62 -4.61
CA GLN A 64 9.31 5.79 -5.48
C GLN A 64 8.67 6.99 -4.75
N HIS A 65 8.06 6.76 -3.60
CA HIS A 65 7.35 7.75 -2.79
C HIS A 65 7.78 7.70 -1.32
N ILE A 66 9.05 7.37 -1.06
CA ILE A 66 9.59 7.15 0.29
C ILE A 66 9.33 8.32 1.24
N ASP A 67 9.37 9.56 0.74
CA ASP A 67 9.11 10.80 1.48
C ASP A 67 7.67 10.92 2.00
N GLN A 68 6.75 10.14 1.43
CA GLN A 68 5.34 10.09 1.80
C GLN A 68 4.99 8.86 2.65
N LEU A 69 5.96 8.02 3.02
CA LEU A 69 5.72 6.82 3.83
C LEU A 69 5.89 7.08 5.33
N ILE A 70 5.32 6.18 6.13
CA ILE A 70 5.56 6.11 7.57
C ILE A 70 6.87 5.38 7.78
N GLU A 71 7.87 6.10 8.25
CA GLU A 71 9.10 5.51 8.74
C GLU A 71 8.94 5.22 10.23
N GLY A 72 9.08 3.97 10.63
CA GLY A 72 8.85 3.59 12.01
C GLY A 72 9.24 2.16 12.33
N GLU A 73 8.81 1.71 13.50
CA GLU A 73 9.06 0.37 13.99
C GLU A 73 7.77 -0.23 14.55
N ILE A 74 7.50 -1.49 14.20
CA ILE A 74 6.38 -2.25 14.74
C ILE A 74 6.87 -3.04 15.95
N ARG A 75 6.33 -2.71 17.12
CA ARG A 75 6.58 -3.45 18.37
C ARG A 75 5.27 -3.68 19.12
N GLY A 76 5.03 -4.90 19.58
CA GLY A 76 3.83 -5.24 20.35
C GLY A 76 2.51 -4.95 19.62
N GLY A 77 2.48 -5.06 18.29
CA GLY A 77 1.30 -4.76 17.47
C GLY A 77 0.99 -3.27 17.33
N VAL A 78 1.97 -2.39 17.59
CA VAL A 78 1.86 -0.94 17.37
C VAL A 78 3.00 -0.50 16.47
N LEU A 79 2.65 0.19 15.38
CA LEU A 79 3.58 0.96 14.56
C LEU A 79 3.78 2.32 15.22
N ASP A 80 4.97 2.54 15.78
CA ASP A 80 5.42 3.87 16.23
C ASP A 80 6.37 4.44 15.17
N GLY A 81 6.10 5.64 14.68
CA GLY A 81 6.85 6.20 13.57
C GLY A 81 6.59 7.68 13.32
N VAL A 82 7.13 8.17 12.20
CA VAL A 82 7.02 9.55 11.76
C VAL A 82 6.65 9.59 10.28
N VAL A 83 5.76 10.52 9.93
CA VAL A 83 5.52 10.90 8.53
C VAL A 83 5.03 12.33 8.45
N CYS A 84 5.43 13.07 7.41
CA CYS A 84 5.05 14.47 7.22
C CYS A 84 5.27 15.33 8.49
N ASN A 85 6.41 15.14 9.17
CA ASN A 85 6.78 15.80 10.42
C ASN A 85 5.82 15.58 11.60
N ARG A 86 5.09 14.46 11.62
CA ARG A 86 4.19 14.09 12.72
C ARG A 86 4.51 12.70 13.24
N ARG A 87 4.55 12.55 14.56
CA ARG A 87 4.60 11.24 15.20
C ARG A 87 3.26 10.52 15.05
N VAL A 88 3.33 9.22 14.85
CA VAL A 88 2.16 8.35 14.72
C VAL A 88 2.32 7.11 15.55
N ALA A 89 1.22 6.70 16.18
CA ALA A 89 1.08 5.42 16.84
C ALA A 89 -0.16 4.75 16.28
N ILE A 90 0.02 3.68 15.50
CA ILE A 90 -1.05 2.99 14.78
C ILE A 90 -1.06 1.54 15.22
N ARG A 91 -2.22 1.06 15.66
CA ARG A 91 -2.39 -0.37 15.96
C ARG A 91 -2.33 -1.19 14.67
N VAL A 92 -1.44 -2.17 14.64
CA VAL A 92 -1.28 -3.17 13.59
C VAL A 92 -1.97 -4.45 14.06
N LEU A 93 -2.96 -4.91 13.31
CA LEU A 93 -3.74 -6.08 13.68
C LEU A 93 -3.08 -7.41 13.28
N ASP A 94 -2.13 -7.38 12.34
CA ASP A 94 -1.35 -8.53 11.94
C ASP A 94 -0.20 -8.77 12.93
N PRO A 95 -0.22 -9.87 13.72
CA PRO A 95 0.79 -10.13 14.74
C PRO A 95 2.12 -10.65 14.14
N THR A 96 2.17 -11.00 12.86
CA THR A 96 3.38 -11.57 12.22
C THR A 96 4.40 -10.49 11.83
N ILE A 97 3.97 -9.23 11.79
CA ILE A 97 4.81 -8.11 11.37
C ILE A 97 5.46 -7.47 12.59
N SER A 98 6.79 -7.39 12.59
CA SER A 98 7.58 -6.77 13.66
C SER A 98 8.91 -6.24 13.12
N GLY A 99 9.42 -5.18 13.73
CA GLY A 99 10.69 -4.53 13.37
C GLY A 99 10.53 -3.24 12.55
N PRO A 100 11.64 -2.70 12.02
CA PRO A 100 11.66 -1.43 11.31
C PRO A 100 10.95 -1.54 9.96
N VAL A 101 10.09 -0.57 9.65
CA VAL A 101 9.27 -0.56 8.45
C VAL A 101 9.17 0.81 7.79
N LEU A 102 9.03 0.78 6.46
CA LEU A 102 8.45 1.86 5.68
C LEU A 102 7.04 1.45 5.29
N ALA A 103 6.03 2.22 5.68
CA ALA A 103 4.65 1.80 5.55
C ALA A 103 3.70 2.83 4.95
N ALA A 104 2.68 2.34 4.25
CA ALA A 104 1.52 3.10 3.82
C ALA A 104 0.23 2.37 4.22
N ILE A 105 -0.78 3.15 4.63
CA ILE A 105 -2.08 2.64 5.03
C ILE A 105 -3.04 2.76 3.84
N PRO A 106 -3.58 1.65 3.31
CA PRO A 106 -4.63 1.69 2.30
C PRO A 106 -5.88 2.40 2.83
N VAL A 107 -6.38 3.39 2.11
CA VAL A 107 -7.61 4.13 2.45
C VAL A 107 -8.48 4.36 1.22
N THR A 108 -9.79 4.35 1.36
CA THR A 108 -10.72 4.68 0.25
C THR A 108 -10.71 6.18 -0.10
N ARG A 109 -10.37 7.02 0.89
CA ARG A 109 -10.24 8.47 0.78
C ARG A 109 -9.08 8.96 1.63
N ILE A 110 -8.21 9.79 1.05
CA ILE A 110 -7.17 10.50 1.80
C ILE A 110 -7.86 11.51 2.72
N GLY A 111 -7.52 11.47 4.01
CA GLY A 111 -8.24 12.20 5.04
C GLY A 111 -7.34 12.78 6.11
N ARG A 112 -7.93 13.11 7.27
CA ARG A 112 -7.15 13.54 8.44
C ARG A 112 -6.29 12.38 8.94
N PHE A 113 -5.02 12.67 9.16
CA PHE A 113 -3.99 11.72 9.56
C PHE A 113 -3.40 12.15 10.92
N PRO A 114 -3.09 11.22 11.85
CA PRO A 114 -3.14 9.75 11.70
C PRO A 114 -4.52 9.11 11.91
N PRO A 115 -4.85 8.02 11.18
CA PRO A 115 -5.97 7.16 11.55
C PRO A 115 -5.66 6.44 12.87
N LYS A 116 -6.65 6.30 13.75
CA LYS A 116 -6.47 5.65 15.07
C LYS A 116 -6.19 4.14 15.00
N ALA A 117 -6.53 3.50 13.87
CA ALA A 117 -6.29 2.08 13.63
C ALA A 117 -6.13 1.83 12.12
N ALA A 118 -5.30 0.85 11.76
CA ALA A 118 -5.17 0.36 10.38
C ALA A 118 -5.56 -1.13 10.33
N LEU A 119 -6.57 -1.45 9.52
CA LEU A 119 -6.98 -2.84 9.25
C LEU A 119 -5.96 -3.60 8.40
N THR A 120 -5.26 -2.87 7.53
CA THR A 120 -4.23 -3.41 6.63
C THR A 120 -3.10 -2.41 6.57
N LEU A 121 -1.88 -2.91 6.56
CA LEU A 121 -0.66 -2.10 6.46
C LEU A 121 0.16 -2.62 5.29
N LEU A 122 0.48 -1.76 4.33
CA LEU A 122 1.48 -2.08 3.32
C LEU A 122 2.82 -1.67 3.90
N ALA A 123 3.54 -2.63 4.46
CA ALA A 123 4.82 -2.39 5.13
C ALA A 123 5.95 -3.09 4.36
N TYR A 124 7.03 -2.36 4.16
CA TYR A 124 8.31 -2.90 3.74
C TYR A 124 9.22 -3.02 4.95
N LYS A 125 9.83 -4.18 5.17
CA LYS A 125 10.79 -4.38 6.25
C LYS A 125 12.15 -3.86 5.81
N LEU A 126 12.72 -2.92 6.56
CA LEU A 126 14.10 -2.49 6.35
C LEU A 126 15.04 -3.61 6.81
N GLN A 127 15.46 -4.46 5.88
CA GLN A 127 16.56 -5.40 6.09
C GLN A 127 17.83 -4.76 5.53
N LEU A 128 18.77 -4.45 6.42
CA LEU A 128 20.15 -4.16 6.02
C LEU A 128 20.75 -5.49 5.52
N VAL A 129 21.01 -5.57 4.22
CA VAL A 129 21.80 -6.66 3.59
C VAL A 129 23.26 -6.21 3.52
#